data_AF-A0A9W4IL21-F1
#
_entry.id   AF-A0A9W4IL21-F1
#
_cell.length_a   1.000
_cell.length_b   1.000
_cell.length_c   1.000
_cell.angle_alpha   90.00
_cell.angle_beta   90.00
_cell.angle_gamma   90.00
#
_symmetry.space_group_name_H-M   'P 1'
#
loop_
_entity.id
_entity.type
_entity.pdbx_description
1 polymer ?
#
loop_
_entity_poly.entity_id
_entity_poly.type
_entity_poly.pdbx_seq_one_letter_code
_entity_poly.pdbx_strand_id
1 'polypeptide(L)'
;MLNLDFQVSAVGTLVAGKWFTKNANTENVLKGEWPLFLVTGGTLDTEPQVAFSSLSAAKAASQTISRLFAKVLPQASQVVVGMPLIRARIADPSSGGYTEGYHPDTIIQTVFKPFFEDRQKLQDGSSNWTVERVL
;
A
#
# COMPACT_ATOMS: atom_id res chain seq x y z
N MET A 1 6.03 -14.07 -17.22
CA MET A 1 6.21 -12.91 -16.31
C MET A 1 4.87 -12.42 -15.78
N LEU A 2 3.93 -11.95 -16.63
CA LEU A 2 2.60 -11.48 -16.21
C LEU A 2 1.84 -12.42 -15.25
N ASN A 3 1.77 -13.72 -15.53
CA ASN A 3 1.05 -14.66 -14.66
C ASN A 3 1.61 -14.65 -13.22
N LEU A 4 2.93 -14.71 -13.08
CA LEU A 4 3.58 -14.62 -11.77
C LEU A 4 3.32 -13.25 -11.12
N ASP A 5 3.46 -12.16 -11.86
CA ASP A 5 3.21 -10.81 -11.35
C ASP A 5 1.76 -10.65 -10.87
N PHE A 6 0.80 -11.27 -11.55
CA PHE A 6 -0.61 -11.28 -11.17
C PHE A 6 -0.88 -12.17 -9.95
N GLN A 7 -0.29 -13.36 -9.89
CA GLN A 7 -0.37 -14.23 -8.71
C GLN A 7 0.18 -13.51 -7.46
N VAL A 8 1.32 -12.84 -7.58
CA VAL A 8 1.92 -12.11 -6.46
C VAL A 8 1.11 -10.86 -6.13
N SER A 9 0.86 -9.99 -7.11
CA SER A 9 0.28 -8.66 -6.87
C SER A 9 -1.22 -8.70 -6.59
N ALA A 10 -1.98 -9.56 -7.25
CA ALA A 10 -3.43 -9.63 -7.08
C ALA A 10 -3.83 -10.71 -6.08
N VAL A 11 -3.45 -11.96 -6.34
CA VAL A 11 -3.84 -13.09 -5.49
C VAL A 11 -3.15 -13.00 -4.13
N GLY A 12 -1.86 -12.67 -4.10
CA GLY A 12 -1.11 -12.45 -2.86
C GLY A 12 -1.72 -11.36 -1.99
N THR A 13 -2.01 -10.18 -2.56
CA THR A 13 -2.68 -9.09 -1.82
C THR A 13 -4.05 -9.52 -1.29
N LEU A 14 -4.87 -10.22 -2.10
CA LEU A 14 -6.18 -10.71 -1.68
C LEU A 14 -6.08 -11.69 -0.50
N VAL A 15 -5.16 -12.65 -0.59
CA VAL A 15 -4.94 -13.65 0.46
C VAL A 15 -4.42 -12.98 1.72
N ALA A 16 -3.44 -12.08 1.60
CA ALA A 16 -2.87 -11.35 2.73
C ALA A 16 -3.92 -10.53 3.46
N GLY A 17 -4.74 -9.74 2.76
CA GLY A 17 -5.79 -8.94 3.40
C GLY A 17 -6.87 -9.80 4.08
N LYS A 18 -7.29 -10.91 3.45
CA LYS A 18 -8.24 -11.86 4.05
C LYS A 18 -7.67 -12.51 5.32
N TRP A 19 -6.39 -12.87 5.30
CA TRP A 19 -5.71 -13.41 6.46
C TRP A 19 -5.62 -12.35 7.57
N PHE A 20 -5.19 -11.13 7.22
CA PHE A 20 -5.00 -10.03 8.17
C PHE A 20 -6.32 -9.65 8.87
N THR A 21 -7.45 -9.72 8.16
CA THR A 21 -8.79 -9.50 8.73
C THR A 21 -9.06 -10.34 9.98
N LYS A 22 -8.53 -11.56 10.05
CA LYS A 22 -8.78 -12.52 11.13
C LYS A 22 -7.62 -12.66 12.12
N ASN A 23 -6.44 -12.19 11.75
CA ASN A 23 -5.19 -12.48 12.47
C ASN A 23 -4.39 -11.23 12.83
N ALA A 24 -4.88 -10.03 12.51
CA ALA A 24 -4.26 -8.80 12.94
C ALA A 24 -4.21 -8.76 14.48
N ASN A 25 -3.03 -8.47 15.04
CA ASN A 25 -2.86 -8.40 16.48
C ASN A 25 -3.51 -7.12 17.02
N THR A 26 -4.72 -7.26 17.56
CA THR A 26 -5.46 -6.19 18.22
C THR A 26 -5.17 -6.09 19.72
N GLU A 27 -4.41 -7.03 20.30
CA GLU A 27 -4.11 -7.09 21.73
C GLU A 27 -2.89 -6.24 22.11
N ASN A 28 -1.92 -6.12 21.20
CA ASN A 28 -0.66 -5.38 21.42
C ASN A 28 -0.67 -3.97 20.79
N VAL A 29 -1.83 -3.47 20.38
CA VAL A 29 -2.00 -2.05 20.00
C VAL A 29 -2.55 -1.27 21.21
N LEU A 30 -2.17 0.01 21.32
CA LEU A 30 -2.68 0.86 22.41
C LEU A 30 -4.21 0.91 22.35
N LYS A 31 -4.86 1.05 23.51
CA LYS A 31 -6.33 1.09 23.59
C LYS A 31 -6.87 2.21 22.69
N GLY A 32 -7.65 1.84 21.67
CA GLY A 32 -8.20 2.76 20.67
C GLY A 32 -7.47 2.73 19.32
N GLU A 33 -6.23 2.24 19.25
CA GLU A 33 -5.49 2.11 18.00
C GLU A 33 -5.92 0.88 17.19
N TRP A 34 -5.84 1.01 15.87
CA TRP A 34 -6.19 -0.05 14.93
C TRP A 34 -4.91 -0.60 14.24
N PRO A 35 -4.80 -1.92 13.99
CA PRO A 35 -3.71 -2.46 13.19
C PRO A 35 -3.71 -1.86 11.79
N LEU A 36 -2.51 -1.69 11.22
CA LEU A 36 -2.29 -1.12 9.90
C LEU A 36 -1.85 -2.19 8.91
N PHE A 37 -2.62 -2.34 7.84
CA PHE A 37 -2.29 -3.16 6.69
C PHE A 37 -1.77 -2.26 5.56
N LEU A 38 -0.46 -2.33 5.28
CA LEU A 38 0.15 -1.58 4.17
C LEU A 38 0.22 -2.43 2.91
N VAL A 39 -0.30 -1.91 1.80
CA VAL A 39 -0.13 -2.51 0.48
C VAL A 39 0.67 -1.56 -0.41
N THR A 40 1.92 -1.93 -0.69
CA THR A 40 2.82 -1.12 -1.51
C THR A 40 2.45 -1.23 -2.99
N GLY A 41 2.58 -0.12 -3.71
CA GLY A 41 2.22 -0.08 -5.11
C GLY A 41 2.88 1.07 -5.85
N GLY A 42 2.31 1.35 -7.03
CA GLY A 42 2.66 2.51 -7.82
C GLY A 42 1.42 3.06 -8.49
N THR A 43 1.60 4.05 -9.36
CA THR A 43 0.50 4.71 -10.06
C THR A 43 0.25 4.17 -11.46
N LEU A 44 0.80 3.00 -11.80
CA LEU A 44 0.64 2.40 -13.14
C LEU A 44 -0.80 2.00 -13.48
N ASP A 45 -1.71 2.04 -12.50
CA ASP A 45 -3.15 1.89 -12.70
C ASP A 45 -3.81 3.18 -13.20
N THR A 46 -3.31 4.35 -12.79
CA THR A 46 -3.79 5.67 -13.23
C THR A 46 -2.93 6.30 -14.32
N GLU A 47 -1.66 5.94 -14.40
CA GLU A 47 -0.64 6.42 -15.33
C GLU A 47 0.04 5.22 -16.02
N PRO A 48 -0.71 4.42 -16.81
CA PRO A 48 -0.17 3.23 -17.44
C PRO A 48 0.89 3.59 -18.49
N GLN A 49 1.86 2.69 -18.66
CA GLN A 49 2.97 2.86 -19.61
C GLN A 49 2.93 1.71 -20.61
N VAL A 50 2.95 2.02 -21.91
CA VAL A 50 2.84 1.00 -22.98
C VAL A 50 3.92 -0.07 -22.85
N ALA A 51 5.15 0.34 -22.57
CA ALA A 51 6.30 -0.56 -22.38
C ALA A 51 6.15 -1.50 -21.16
N PHE A 52 5.24 -1.18 -20.24
CA PHE A 52 5.01 -1.94 -19.00
C PHE A 52 3.56 -2.42 -18.88
N SER A 53 2.85 -2.61 -19.99
CA SER A 53 1.42 -2.97 -20.01
C SER A 53 1.04 -4.15 -19.11
N SER A 54 1.85 -5.22 -19.10
CA SER A 54 1.65 -6.38 -18.22
C SER A 54 1.78 -6.01 -16.73
N LEU A 55 2.79 -5.22 -16.38
CA LEU A 55 2.98 -4.73 -15.01
C LEU A 55 1.86 -3.78 -14.61
N SER A 56 1.44 -2.88 -15.50
CA SER A 56 0.29 -1.98 -15.28
C SER A 56 -0.98 -2.77 -14.96
N ALA A 57 -1.27 -3.85 -15.69
CA ALA A 57 -2.41 -4.72 -15.41
C ALA A 57 -2.32 -5.39 -14.03
N ALA A 58 -1.15 -5.95 -13.68
CA ALA A 58 -0.94 -6.59 -12.38
C ALA A 58 -1.03 -5.58 -11.22
N LYS A 59 -0.49 -4.37 -11.39
CA LYS A 59 -0.58 -3.29 -10.41
C LYS A 59 -2.01 -2.79 -10.26
N ALA A 60 -2.74 -2.57 -11.35
CA ALA A 60 -4.14 -2.18 -11.31
C ALA A 60 -4.99 -3.17 -10.50
N ALA A 61 -4.81 -4.47 -10.72
CA ALA A 61 -5.51 -5.49 -9.94
C ALA A 61 -5.20 -5.38 -8.44
N SER A 62 -3.93 -5.21 -8.07
CA SER A 62 -3.52 -5.02 -6.67
C SER A 62 -4.15 -3.77 -6.05
N GLN A 63 -4.10 -2.62 -6.74
CA GLN A 63 -4.64 -1.36 -6.23
C GLN A 63 -6.16 -1.41 -6.08
N THR A 64 -6.87 -2.03 -7.02
CA THR A 64 -8.31 -2.25 -6.88
C THR A 64 -8.63 -3.04 -5.62
N ILE A 65 -7.91 -4.14 -5.36
CA ILE A 65 -8.12 -4.96 -4.16
C ILE A 65 -7.82 -4.16 -2.88
N SER A 66 -6.72 -3.41 -2.85
CA SER A 66 -6.34 -2.56 -1.72
C SER A 66 -7.41 -1.51 -1.39
N ARG A 67 -7.95 -0.85 -2.42
CA ARG A 67 -9.06 0.13 -2.25
C ARG A 67 -10.34 -0.53 -1.75
N LEU A 68 -10.63 -1.76 -2.16
CA LEU A 68 -11.75 -2.52 -1.60
C LEU A 68 -11.52 -2.84 -0.13
N PHE A 69 -10.31 -3.27 0.25
CA PHE A 69 -9.96 -3.48 1.66
C PHE A 69 -10.07 -2.22 2.49
N ALA A 70 -9.62 -1.07 1.98
CA ALA A 70 -9.75 0.22 2.67
C ALA A 70 -11.21 0.60 2.96
N LYS A 71 -12.18 0.09 2.19
CA LYS A 71 -13.61 0.31 2.44
C LYS A 71 -14.19 -0.65 3.48
N VAL A 72 -13.73 -1.90 3.52
CA VAL A 72 -14.39 -2.97 4.29
C VAL A 72 -13.70 -3.31 5.60
N LEU A 73 -12.36 -3.32 5.64
CA LEU A 73 -11.59 -3.75 6.82
C LEU A 73 -11.74 -2.83 8.04
N PRO A 74 -11.86 -1.49 7.89
CA PRO A 74 -12.09 -0.60 9.02
C PRO A 74 -13.35 -0.98 9.82
N GLN A 75 -14.44 -1.32 9.12
CA GLN A 75 -15.72 -1.63 9.74
C GLN A 75 -15.82 -3.10 10.17
N ALA A 76 -15.26 -4.02 9.38
CA ALA A 76 -15.39 -5.45 9.62
C ALA A 76 -14.46 -5.96 10.72
N SER A 77 -13.27 -5.35 10.88
CA SER A 77 -12.22 -5.90 11.74
C SER A 77 -11.36 -4.83 12.42
N GLN A 78 -11.78 -3.55 12.43
CA GLN A 78 -11.01 -2.45 13.03
C GLN A 78 -9.56 -2.41 12.52
N VAL A 79 -9.36 -2.62 11.22
CA VAL A 79 -8.05 -2.55 10.56
C VAL A 79 -8.05 -1.38 9.59
N VAL A 80 -7.03 -0.52 9.67
CA VAL A 80 -6.82 0.53 8.67
C VAL A 80 -5.90 0.05 7.55
N VAL A 81 -6.17 0.53 6.33
CA VAL A 81 -5.41 0.13 5.13
C VAL A 81 -4.69 1.35 4.57
N GLY A 82 -3.38 1.26 4.42
CA GLY A 82 -2.56 2.29 3.81
C GLY A 82 -1.92 1.82 2.51
N MET A 83 -1.81 2.72 1.55
CA MET A 83 -1.29 2.47 0.21
C MET A 83 -0.15 3.45 -0.09
N PRO A 84 1.10 3.09 0.24
CA PRO A 84 2.28 3.85 -0.18
C PRO A 84 2.56 3.60 -1.66
N LEU A 85 2.36 4.63 -2.48
CA LEU A 85 2.43 4.54 -3.95
C LEU A 85 3.63 5.31 -4.47
N ILE A 86 4.43 4.67 -5.31
CA ILE A 86 5.59 5.28 -5.95
C ILE A 86 5.33 5.46 -7.45
N ARG A 87 5.42 6.69 -7.95
CA ARG A 87 5.12 7.06 -9.34
C ARG A 87 6.24 6.69 -10.31
N ALA A 88 7.49 6.82 -9.86
CA ALA A 88 8.64 6.57 -10.71
C ALA A 88 9.34 5.25 -10.41
N ARG A 89 10.27 4.91 -11.30
CA ARG A 89 11.24 3.86 -11.07
C ARG A 89 12.20 4.31 -9.95
N ILE A 90 12.39 3.47 -8.94
CA ILE A 90 13.27 3.78 -7.80
C ILE A 90 14.75 3.73 -8.20
N ALA A 91 15.16 2.72 -8.97
CA ALA A 91 16.54 2.57 -9.42
C ALA A 91 16.71 3.11 -10.85
N ASP A 92 17.70 3.98 -11.03
CA ASP A 92 18.09 4.48 -12.35
C ASP A 92 18.98 3.45 -13.06
N PRO A 93 18.54 2.89 -14.19
CA PRO A 93 19.32 1.90 -14.93
C PRO A 93 20.62 2.47 -15.54
N SER A 94 20.71 3.79 -15.71
CA SER A 94 21.83 4.45 -16.38
C SER A 94 22.98 4.73 -15.42
N SER A 95 22.67 5.26 -14.23
CA SER A 95 23.66 5.52 -13.19
C SER A 95 23.91 4.31 -12.28
N GLY A 96 22.99 3.34 -12.24
CA GLY A 96 23.00 2.25 -11.26
C GLY A 96 22.64 2.69 -9.83
N GLY A 97 22.38 3.99 -9.63
CA GLY A 97 21.96 4.59 -8.37
C GLY A 97 20.44 4.70 -8.25
N TYR A 98 19.98 5.57 -7.35
CA TYR A 98 18.57 5.89 -7.19
C TYR A 98 18.16 7.02 -8.12
N THR A 99 16.94 6.97 -8.66
CA THR A 99 16.32 8.10 -9.33
C THR A 99 16.21 9.28 -8.36
N GLU A 100 16.52 10.49 -8.83
CA GLU A 100 16.45 11.71 -8.00
C GLU A 100 15.05 11.86 -7.35
N GLY A 101 15.03 12.13 -6.05
CA GLY A 101 13.80 12.19 -5.26
C GLY A 101 13.23 10.84 -4.79
N TYR A 102 13.78 9.72 -5.26
CA TYR A 102 13.33 8.37 -4.91
C TYR A 102 14.37 7.59 -4.09
N HIS A 103 15.24 8.31 -3.36
CA HIS A 103 16.11 7.68 -2.38
C HIS A 103 15.26 6.96 -1.31
N PRO A 104 15.67 5.80 -0.77
CA PRO A 104 14.90 5.08 0.24
C PRO A 104 14.50 5.95 1.44
N ASP A 105 15.41 6.80 1.92
CA ASP A 105 15.11 7.71 3.03
C ASP A 105 14.00 8.70 2.68
N THR A 106 14.01 9.27 1.47
CA THR A 106 12.94 10.15 0.99
C THR A 106 11.61 9.40 0.93
N ILE A 107 11.61 8.20 0.35
CA ILE A 107 10.40 7.35 0.28
C ILE A 107 9.85 7.06 1.68
N ILE A 108 10.73 6.71 2.63
CA ILE A 108 10.35 6.40 4.00
C ILE A 108 9.75 7.64 4.67
N GLN A 109 10.44 8.78 4.63
CA GLN A 109 10.00 9.99 5.32
C GLN A 109 8.70 10.55 4.71
N THR A 110 8.55 10.51 3.40
CA THR A 110 7.42 11.16 2.71
C THR A 110 6.19 10.26 2.64
N VAL A 111 6.35 8.94 2.46
CA VAL A 111 5.23 8.05 2.16
C VAL A 111 4.91 7.11 3.31
N PHE A 112 5.92 6.40 3.84
CA PHE A 112 5.69 5.33 4.82
C PHE A 112 5.52 5.86 6.23
N LYS A 113 6.46 6.65 6.72
CA LYS A 113 6.49 7.17 8.09
C LYS A 113 5.18 7.84 8.50
N PRO A 114 4.55 8.68 7.66
CA PRO A 114 3.30 9.33 8.04
C PRO A 114 2.15 8.33 8.27
N PHE A 115 2.19 7.09 7.74
CA PHE A 115 1.12 6.10 8.00
C PHE A 115 1.21 5.62 9.44
N PHE A 116 2.41 5.43 9.96
CA PHE A 116 2.63 5.03 11.34
C PHE A 116 2.28 6.15 12.31
N GLU A 117 2.67 7.39 11.98
CA GLU A 117 2.38 8.57 12.81
C GLU A 117 0.88 8.90 12.86
N ASP A 118 0.19 8.84 11.73
CA ASP A 118 -1.26 9.11 11.71
C ASP A 118 -2.05 7.97 12.33
N ARG A 119 -1.58 6.72 12.22
CA ARG A 119 -2.20 5.57 12.89
C ARG A 119 -2.24 5.75 14.41
N GLN A 120 -1.19 6.31 15.00
CA GLN A 120 -1.12 6.59 16.45
C GLN A 120 -2.13 7.66 16.91
N LYS A 121 -2.60 8.51 15.98
CA LYS A 121 -3.58 9.57 16.26
C LYS A 121 -5.03 9.10 16.09
N LEU A 122 -5.25 7.90 15.55
CA LEU A 122 -6.59 7.31 15.40
C LEU A 122 -7.08 6.81 16.77
N GLN A 123 -7.67 7.71 17.56
CA GLN A 123 -8.27 7.35 18.85
C GLN A 123 -9.75 6.96 18.73
N ASP A 124 -10.45 7.45 17.70
CA ASP A 124 -11.92 7.30 17.56
C ASP A 124 -12.36 6.67 16.22
N GLY A 125 -11.49 5.85 15.62
CA GLY A 125 -11.77 5.15 14.36
C GLY A 125 -11.03 5.70 13.15
N SER A 126 -11.54 5.44 11.94
CA SER A 126 -10.86 5.76 10.66
C SER A 126 -11.18 7.15 10.07
N SER A 127 -11.86 8.00 10.84
CA SER A 127 -12.19 9.37 10.45
C SER A 127 -10.90 10.14 10.11
N ASN A 128 -10.82 10.73 8.92
CA ASN A 128 -9.63 11.43 8.38
C ASN A 128 -8.42 10.56 8.00
N TRP A 129 -8.58 9.24 7.92
CA TRP A 129 -7.51 8.38 7.42
C TRP A 129 -7.24 8.62 5.93
N THR A 130 -5.98 8.93 5.60
CA THR A 130 -5.53 9.05 4.20
C THR A 130 -5.11 7.67 3.70
N VAL A 131 -5.90 7.07 2.82
CA VAL A 131 -5.64 5.72 2.28
C VAL A 131 -4.39 5.71 1.39
N GLU A 132 -4.30 6.63 0.44
CA GLU A 132 -3.23 6.67 -0.55
C GLU A 132 -2.27 7.82 -0.25
N ARG A 133 -0.98 7.53 -0.16
CA ARG A 133 0.07 8.54 -0.20
C ARG A 133 0.99 8.25 -1.35
N VAL A 134 1.28 9.29 -2.12
CA VAL A 134 1.97 9.14 -3.39
C VAL A 134 3.21 9.99 -3.41
N LEU A 135 4.32 9.39 -3.83
CA LEU A 135 5.57 10.06 -4.18
C LEU A 135 5.85 9.85 -5.67
#